data_AF-F6FJM1-F1
#
_entry.id   AF-F6FJM1-F1
#
_cell.length_a   1.000
_cell.length_b   1.000
_cell.length_c   1.000
_cell.angle_alpha   90.00
_cell.angle_beta   90.00
_cell.angle_gamma   90.00
#
_symmetry.space_group_name_H-M   'P 1'
#
loop_
_entity.id
_entity.type
_entity.pdbx_description
1 polymer ?
#
loop_
_entity_poly.entity_id
_entity_poly.type
_entity_poly.pdbx_seq_one_letter_code
_entity_poly.pdbx_strand_id
1 'polypeptide(L)'
;MSYELLKFAGLGGVATAAGGGITVGAMKLIESSNKSTPAKEELKSPEATTLREVRCVIYEAKKPEEESGVKKFKELLKKFESKEKFFEELTSRPSSEGGDTFKNEVSNACENKDGKKNVGGNVYVWYEESGTNKTWTYDLQMHGDTDWVKETGITKTFENKDNTV
;
A
#
# COMPACT_ATOMS: atom_id res chain seq x y z
N MET A 1 53.58 1.30 18.83
CA MET A 1 53.64 1.12 20.28
C MET A 1 52.30 0.56 20.72
N SER A 2 52.29 -0.69 21.15
CA SER A 2 51.12 -1.42 21.65
C SER A 2 50.91 -1.09 23.13
N TYR A 3 49.67 -0.80 23.53
CA TYR A 3 49.25 -0.74 24.93
C TYR A 3 48.02 -1.63 25.11
N GLU A 4 48.31 -2.82 25.61
CA GLU A 4 47.77 -3.48 26.81
C GLU A 4 46.29 -3.28 27.19
N LEU A 5 45.71 -4.45 27.51
CA LEU A 5 44.35 -4.78 27.92
C LEU A 5 43.96 -4.22 29.29
N LEU A 6 42.67 -3.90 29.48
CA LEU A 6 42.00 -4.03 30.78
C LEU A 6 40.60 -4.64 30.62
N LYS A 7 40.45 -5.83 31.21
CA LYS A 7 39.20 -6.58 31.39
C LYS A 7 38.41 -5.98 32.56
N PHE A 8 37.11 -5.75 32.40
CA PHE A 8 36.18 -5.67 33.53
C PHE A 8 35.12 -6.74 33.39
N ALA A 9 35.14 -7.69 34.32
CA ALA A 9 34.07 -8.66 34.55
C ALA A 9 33.09 -8.05 35.56
N GLY A 10 31.82 -7.95 35.19
CA GLY A 10 30.72 -7.64 36.10
C GLY A 10 29.79 -8.83 36.20
N LEU A 11 29.96 -9.65 37.25
CA LEU A 11 28.96 -10.60 37.73
C LEU A 11 27.95 -9.84 38.60
N GLY A 12 26.67 -9.93 38.28
CA GLY A 12 25.57 -9.41 39.10
C GLY A 12 24.28 -10.17 38.78
N GLY A 13 23.83 -10.98 39.74
CA GLY A 13 22.84 -12.05 39.55
C GLY A 13 21.37 -11.65 39.50
N VAL A 14 20.59 -12.68 39.18
CA VAL A 14 19.13 -12.81 39.07
C VAL A 14 18.36 -12.58 40.38
N ALA A 15 17.14 -12.03 40.28
CA ALA A 15 15.93 -12.61 40.87
C ALA A 15 14.64 -11.95 40.31
N THR A 16 13.62 -12.80 40.23
CA THR A 16 12.27 -12.72 39.62
C THR A 16 11.28 -11.76 40.29
N ALA A 17 10.26 -11.31 39.55
CA ALA A 17 8.92 -11.10 40.12
C ALA A 17 7.78 -11.17 39.07
N ALA A 18 6.80 -12.05 39.40
CA ALA A 18 5.36 -12.00 39.14
C ALA A 18 4.87 -11.81 37.69
N GLY A 19 4.16 -12.77 37.09
CA GLY A 19 2.89 -13.30 37.61
C GLY A 19 1.70 -12.55 37.02
N GLY A 20 1.60 -12.46 35.69
CA GLY A 20 0.46 -11.86 35.00
C GLY A 20 -0.67 -12.86 34.83
N GLY A 21 -1.50 -13.01 35.87
CA GLY A 21 -2.72 -13.81 35.81
C GLY A 21 -3.78 -13.15 34.92
N ILE A 22 -4.20 -13.88 33.88
CA ILE A 22 -5.40 -13.58 33.09
C ILE A 22 -6.62 -13.84 33.99
N THR A 23 -7.36 -12.80 34.35
CA THR A 23 -8.68 -12.98 34.96
C THR A 23 -9.72 -12.97 33.84
N VAL A 24 -10.17 -14.17 33.45
CA VAL A 24 -11.37 -14.35 32.63
C VAL A 24 -12.57 -14.10 33.56
N GLY A 25 -13.09 -12.89 33.52
CA GLY A 25 -14.33 -12.53 34.24
C GLY A 25 -15.52 -13.25 33.62
N ALA A 26 -15.96 -14.34 34.27
CA ALA A 26 -17.20 -15.05 33.94
C ALA A 26 -18.42 -14.23 34.35
N MET A 27 -19.40 -14.16 33.45
CA MET A 27 -20.72 -13.55 33.66
C MET A 27 -21.57 -14.34 34.68
N LYS A 28 -22.23 -13.62 35.59
CA LYS A 28 -23.53 -13.97 36.24
C LYS A 28 -24.21 -12.64 36.60
N LEU A 29 -25.23 -12.14 35.91
CA LEU A 29 -26.66 -12.49 35.89
C LEU A 29 -27.36 -12.52 37.27
N ILE A 30 -28.49 -11.77 37.32
CA ILE A 30 -29.63 -11.78 38.27
C ILE A 30 -29.52 -10.81 39.47
N GLU A 31 -30.49 -9.98 39.88
CA GLU A 31 -31.82 -9.56 39.40
C GLU A 31 -32.41 -8.52 40.39
N SER A 32 -33.25 -7.58 39.88
CA SER A 32 -34.38 -6.88 40.53
C SER A 32 -34.17 -5.83 41.63
N SER A 33 -34.52 -4.56 41.34
CA SER A 33 -35.79 -3.94 41.80
C SER A 33 -35.93 -2.45 41.40
N ASN A 34 -36.89 -2.18 40.51
CA ASN A 34 -37.74 -0.99 40.38
C ASN A 34 -37.22 0.42 40.77
N LYS A 35 -37.01 1.29 39.76
CA LYS A 35 -37.72 2.60 39.66
C LYS A 35 -37.53 3.25 38.26
N SER A 36 -38.64 3.62 37.65
CA SER A 36 -38.80 4.13 36.28
C SER A 36 -38.19 5.52 36.03
N THR A 37 -37.54 5.73 34.88
CA THR A 37 -37.60 6.95 34.04
C THR A 37 -37.11 6.60 32.62
N PRO A 38 -37.78 7.03 31.53
CA PRO A 38 -37.45 6.60 30.17
C PRO A 38 -36.37 7.49 29.55
N ALA A 39 -35.19 6.94 29.29
CA ALA A 39 -34.21 7.54 28.39
C ALA A 39 -34.18 6.73 27.10
N LYS A 40 -34.58 7.39 26.02
CA LYS A 40 -34.58 6.92 24.65
C LYS A 40 -33.13 6.71 24.20
N GLU A 41 -32.59 5.51 24.38
CA GLU A 41 -31.38 5.10 23.66
C GLU A 41 -31.77 4.75 22.23
N GLU A 42 -31.59 5.75 21.38
CA GLU A 42 -31.49 5.61 19.94
C GLU A 42 -30.40 4.57 19.66
N LEU A 43 -30.83 3.37 19.26
CA LEU A 43 -29.99 2.34 18.64
C LEU A 43 -29.17 3.03 17.54
N LYS A 44 -27.91 3.35 17.83
CA LYS A 44 -26.90 3.50 16.80
C LYS A 44 -26.78 2.14 16.14
N SER A 45 -27.53 1.99 15.05
CA SER A 45 -27.27 1.01 14.01
C SER A 45 -25.76 0.97 13.80
N PRO A 46 -25.09 -0.19 13.88
CA PRO A 46 -23.78 -0.29 13.30
C PRO A 46 -23.94 0.11 11.84
N GLU A 47 -23.35 1.24 11.45
CA GLU A 47 -23.11 1.55 10.06
C GLU A 47 -22.48 0.30 9.48
N ALA A 48 -23.20 -0.36 8.58
CA ALA A 48 -22.61 -1.33 7.70
C ALA A 48 -21.51 -0.56 6.97
N THR A 49 -20.26 -0.73 7.41
CA THR A 49 -19.09 -0.43 6.60
C THR A 49 -19.26 -1.28 5.36
N THR A 50 -19.91 -0.74 4.34
CA THR A 50 -19.77 -1.23 2.98
C THR A 50 -18.27 -1.21 2.74
N LEU A 51 -17.66 -2.40 2.80
CA LEU A 51 -16.35 -2.66 2.24
C LEU A 51 -16.46 -2.19 0.78
N ARG A 52 -16.10 -0.94 0.53
CA ARG A 52 -15.78 -0.51 -0.83
C ARG A 52 -14.68 -1.47 -1.24
N GLU A 53 -14.99 -2.38 -2.17
CA GLU A 53 -13.95 -3.13 -2.86
C GLU A 53 -12.88 -2.11 -3.24
N VAL A 54 -11.69 -2.28 -2.68
CA VAL A 54 -10.55 -1.43 -2.99
C VAL A 54 -10.22 -1.74 -4.44
N ARG A 55 -10.82 -0.97 -5.36
CA ARG A 55 -10.55 -1.09 -6.78
C ARG A 55 -9.12 -0.62 -6.99
N CYS A 56 -8.22 -1.55 -7.29
CA CYS A 56 -6.85 -1.23 -7.69
C CYS A 56 -6.82 -0.96 -9.19
N VAL A 57 -6.62 0.30 -9.56
CA VAL A 57 -6.41 0.71 -10.94
C VAL A 57 -4.93 0.92 -11.16
N ILE A 58 -4.38 0.32 -12.20
CA ILE A 58 -2.96 0.44 -12.54
C ILE A 58 -2.85 1.29 -13.79
N TYR A 59 -2.00 2.31 -13.75
CA TYR A 59 -1.67 3.15 -14.89
C TYR A 59 -0.25 2.86 -15.34
N GLU A 60 -0.12 2.58 -16.63
CA GLU A 60 1.18 2.68 -17.29
C GLU A 60 1.42 4.14 -17.64
N ALA A 61 2.51 4.70 -17.16
CA ALA A 61 2.96 6.04 -17.47
C ALA A 61 4.15 6.00 -18.43
N LYS A 62 4.40 7.13 -19.09
CA LYS A 62 5.71 7.39 -19.66
C LYS A 62 6.73 7.49 -18.52
N LYS A 63 7.98 7.11 -18.78
CA LYS A 63 9.08 7.26 -17.80
C LYS A 63 9.03 8.66 -17.16
N PRO A 64 9.09 8.76 -15.81
CA PRO A 64 9.03 10.06 -15.17
C PRO A 64 10.29 10.86 -15.48
N GLU A 65 10.12 12.16 -15.63
CA GLU A 65 11.21 13.10 -15.83
C GLU A 65 11.53 13.78 -14.49
N GLU A 66 12.79 14.11 -14.28
CA GLU A 66 13.22 14.83 -13.09
C GLU A 66 13.30 16.32 -13.39
N GLU A 67 12.54 17.10 -12.63
CA GLU A 67 12.49 18.55 -12.75
C GLU A 67 12.78 19.15 -11.37
N SER A 68 13.88 19.92 -11.27
CA SER A 68 14.31 20.54 -10.02
C SER A 68 14.46 19.55 -8.85
N GLY A 69 14.93 18.32 -9.12
CA GLY A 69 15.13 17.27 -8.10
C GLY A 69 13.86 16.49 -7.73
N VAL A 70 12.73 16.75 -8.39
CA VAL A 70 11.47 16.06 -8.15
C VAL A 70 11.08 15.29 -9.40
N LYS A 71 10.85 13.99 -9.26
CA LYS A 71 10.34 13.14 -10.35
C LYS A 71 8.86 13.44 -10.60
N LYS A 72 8.49 13.59 -11.86
CA LYS A 72 7.11 13.80 -12.28
C LYS A 72 6.77 12.98 -13.51
N PHE A 73 5.57 12.40 -13.52
CA PHE A 73 5.00 11.96 -14.77
C PHE A 73 4.55 13.18 -15.58
N LYS A 74 4.57 13.07 -16.90
CA LYS A 74 3.95 14.04 -17.82
C LYS A 74 2.81 13.42 -18.61
N GLU A 75 2.76 12.09 -18.66
CA GLU A 75 1.86 11.35 -19.52
C GLU A 75 1.52 9.97 -18.93
N LEU A 76 0.23 9.64 -18.93
CA LEU A 76 -0.31 8.32 -18.64
C LEU A 76 -0.79 7.67 -19.95
N LEU A 77 -0.24 6.50 -20.24
CA LEU A 77 -0.33 5.82 -21.53
C LEU A 77 -1.48 4.82 -21.60
N LYS A 78 -1.65 4.02 -20.55
CA LYS A 78 -2.69 3.00 -20.46
C LYS A 78 -3.30 2.96 -19.07
N LYS A 79 -4.56 2.52 -19.01
CA LYS A 79 -5.29 2.25 -17.78
C LYS A 79 -5.68 0.79 -17.75
N PHE A 80 -5.39 0.12 -16.64
CA PHE A 80 -5.82 -1.24 -16.34
C PHE A 80 -6.77 -1.19 -15.15
N GLU A 81 -8.03 -1.56 -15.36
CA GLU A 81 -9.09 -1.51 -14.34
C GLU A 81 -8.90 -2.54 -13.19
N SER A 82 -7.89 -3.41 -13.30
CA SER A 82 -7.64 -4.51 -12.37
C SER A 82 -6.20 -5.01 -12.49
N LYS A 83 -5.66 -5.59 -11.42
CA LYS A 83 -4.34 -6.23 -11.40
C LYS A 83 -4.22 -7.39 -12.39
N GLU A 84 -5.27 -8.16 -12.60
CA GLU A 84 -5.30 -9.31 -13.49
C GLU A 84 -5.04 -8.88 -14.94
N LYS A 85 -5.77 -7.87 -15.44
CA LYS A 85 -5.54 -7.27 -16.76
C LYS A 85 -4.12 -6.72 -16.93
N PHE A 86 -3.55 -6.14 -15.88
CA PHE A 86 -2.17 -5.68 -15.94
C PHE A 86 -1.17 -6.85 -15.97
N PHE A 87 -1.45 -7.96 -15.28
CA PHE A 87 -0.57 -9.13 -15.30
C PHE A 87 -0.61 -9.91 -16.61
N GLU A 88 -1.72 -9.84 -17.34
CA GLU A 88 -1.76 -10.26 -18.75
C GLU A 88 -0.78 -9.43 -19.59
N GLU A 89 -0.72 -8.12 -19.37
CA GLU A 89 0.24 -7.23 -20.04
C GLU A 89 1.69 -7.52 -19.65
N LEU A 90 1.97 -7.89 -18.38
CA LEU A 90 3.30 -8.34 -17.98
C LEU A 90 3.73 -9.62 -18.69
N THR A 91 2.77 -10.47 -19.04
CA THR A 91 3.04 -11.70 -19.79
C THR A 91 3.36 -11.38 -21.27
N SER A 92 2.71 -10.37 -21.85
CA SER A 92 2.97 -9.93 -23.24
C SER A 92 4.24 -9.09 -23.38
N ARG A 93 4.58 -8.31 -22.34
CA ARG A 93 5.79 -7.48 -22.25
C ARG A 93 6.59 -7.85 -21.00
N PRO A 94 7.28 -9.00 -20.99
CA PRO A 94 8.05 -9.42 -19.83
C PRO A 94 9.24 -8.49 -19.60
N SER A 95 9.59 -8.27 -18.33
CA SER A 95 10.91 -7.73 -17.99
C SER A 95 11.99 -8.77 -18.26
N SER A 96 13.18 -8.31 -18.66
CA SER A 96 14.35 -9.16 -18.87
C SER A 96 14.75 -9.88 -17.58
N GLU A 97 14.53 -9.24 -16.43
CA GLU A 97 14.81 -9.79 -15.09
C GLU A 97 13.74 -9.34 -14.08
N GLY A 98 13.54 -10.12 -13.02
CA GLY A 98 12.76 -9.68 -11.84
C GLY A 98 11.24 -9.56 -12.03
N GLY A 99 10.66 -10.15 -13.08
CA GLY A 99 9.22 -10.03 -13.37
C GLY A 99 8.30 -10.47 -12.23
N ASP A 100 8.59 -11.58 -11.56
CA ASP A 100 7.81 -12.06 -10.41
C ASP A 100 7.92 -11.13 -9.20
N THR A 101 9.12 -10.61 -8.95
CA THR A 101 9.34 -9.61 -7.89
C THR A 101 8.50 -8.36 -8.17
N PHE A 102 8.56 -7.83 -9.39
CA PHE A 102 7.78 -6.67 -9.79
C PHE A 102 6.26 -6.92 -9.68
N LYS A 103 5.78 -8.09 -10.11
CA LYS A 103 4.38 -8.51 -9.95
C LYS A 103 3.94 -8.50 -8.48
N ASN A 104 4.81 -8.96 -7.58
CA ASN A 104 4.55 -8.91 -6.15
C ASN A 104 4.54 -7.47 -5.61
N GLU A 105 5.45 -6.61 -6.08
CA GLU A 105 5.45 -5.19 -5.69
C GLU A 105 4.16 -4.48 -6.08
N VAL A 106 3.64 -4.72 -7.29
CA VAL A 106 2.37 -4.15 -7.75
C VAL A 106 1.19 -4.72 -6.96
N SER A 107 1.21 -6.03 -6.66
CA SER A 107 0.18 -6.65 -5.80
C SER A 107 0.15 -6.02 -4.41
N ASN A 108 1.32 -5.83 -3.80
CA ASN A 108 1.45 -5.19 -2.51
C ASN A 108 1.08 -3.72 -2.53
N ALA A 109 1.38 -2.99 -3.62
CA ALA A 109 0.97 -1.60 -3.79
C ALA A 109 -0.56 -1.48 -3.88
N CYS A 110 -1.24 -2.37 -4.61
CA CYS A 110 -2.69 -2.43 -4.65
C CYS A 110 -3.32 -2.64 -3.27
N GLU A 111 -2.67 -3.43 -2.41
CA GLU A 111 -3.18 -3.78 -1.07
C GLU A 111 -2.66 -2.85 0.04
N ASN A 112 -1.81 -1.87 -0.28
CA ASN A 112 -1.09 -1.02 0.69
C ASN A 112 -0.31 -1.84 1.75
N LYS A 113 0.44 -2.85 1.31
CA LYS A 113 1.20 -3.78 2.16
C LYS A 113 2.71 -3.70 1.91
N ASP A 114 3.49 -4.23 2.85
CA ASP A 114 4.95 -4.40 2.74
C ASP A 114 5.71 -3.11 2.34
N GLY A 115 5.27 -1.97 2.87
CA GLY A 115 5.84 -0.66 2.55
C GLY A 115 5.57 -0.16 1.13
N LYS A 116 4.72 -0.84 0.37
CA LYS A 116 4.19 -0.41 -0.93
C LYS A 116 2.84 0.27 -0.71
N LYS A 117 2.49 1.21 -1.59
CA LYS A 117 1.26 1.98 -1.46
C LYS A 117 0.67 2.35 -2.82
N ASN A 118 -0.64 2.57 -2.82
CA ASN A 118 -1.36 3.23 -3.88
C ASN A 118 -1.83 4.61 -3.42
N VAL A 119 -2.19 5.47 -4.38
CA VAL A 119 -2.79 6.77 -4.11
C VAL A 119 -4.26 6.70 -4.49
N GLY A 120 -5.13 6.59 -3.48
CA GLY A 120 -6.59 6.54 -3.70
C GLY A 120 -7.06 5.34 -4.54
N GLY A 121 -6.35 4.20 -4.47
CA GLY A 121 -6.60 3.01 -5.29
C GLY A 121 -5.80 2.97 -6.59
N ASN A 122 -5.02 4.00 -6.91
CA ASN A 122 -4.24 4.08 -8.14
C ASN A 122 -2.77 3.69 -7.91
N VAL A 123 -2.26 2.80 -8.77
CA VAL A 123 -0.84 2.43 -8.83
C VAL A 123 -0.28 2.89 -10.18
N TYR A 124 0.92 3.44 -10.16
CA TYR A 124 1.61 4.01 -11.32
C TYR A 124 2.91 3.26 -11.57
N VAL A 125 3.05 2.78 -12.80
CA VAL A 125 4.21 2.00 -13.24
C VAL A 125 4.65 2.51 -14.60
N TRP A 126 5.89 2.27 -14.99
CA TRP A 126 6.35 2.56 -16.34
C TRP A 126 7.24 1.45 -16.86
N TYR A 127 7.31 1.36 -18.17
CA TYR A 127 8.12 0.37 -18.88
C TYR A 127 9.24 1.08 -19.65
N GLU A 128 10.46 0.56 -19.53
CA GLU A 128 11.62 1.04 -20.25
C GLU A 128 12.21 -0.09 -21.10
N GLU A 129 12.63 0.26 -22.31
CA GLU A 129 13.36 -0.63 -23.21
C GLU A 129 14.66 0.06 -23.64
N SER A 130 15.79 -0.54 -23.27
CA SER A 130 17.13 -0.06 -23.59
C SER A 130 17.95 -1.21 -24.14
N GLY A 131 18.04 -1.30 -25.47
CA GLY A 131 18.65 -2.43 -26.17
C GLY A 131 17.88 -3.73 -25.88
N THR A 132 18.56 -4.72 -25.30
CA THR A 132 17.95 -5.99 -24.89
C THR A 132 17.32 -5.95 -23.48
N ASN A 133 17.53 -4.85 -22.74
CA ASN A 133 17.03 -4.70 -21.39
C ASN A 133 15.63 -4.09 -21.42
N LYS A 134 14.68 -4.83 -20.86
CA LYS A 134 13.27 -4.48 -20.76
C LYS A 134 12.92 -4.51 -19.29
N THR A 135 12.41 -3.41 -18.74
CA THR A 135 12.18 -3.32 -17.30
C THR A 135 10.87 -2.60 -17.02
N TRP A 136 10.03 -3.23 -16.21
CA TRP A 136 8.92 -2.58 -15.55
C TRP A 136 9.39 -2.01 -14.22
N THR A 137 9.00 -0.78 -13.93
CA THR A 137 9.41 -0.09 -12.72
C THR A 137 8.20 0.43 -11.96
N TYR A 138 8.21 0.15 -10.65
CA TYR A 138 7.37 0.77 -9.64
C TYR A 138 8.30 1.54 -8.72
N ASP A 139 7.96 2.80 -8.42
CA ASP A 139 8.74 3.62 -7.49
C ASP A 139 7.81 4.20 -6.43
N LEU A 140 8.16 3.96 -5.17
CA LEU A 140 7.40 4.41 -4.01
C LEU A 140 7.32 5.93 -3.93
N GLN A 141 8.35 6.65 -4.43
CA GLN A 141 8.37 8.12 -4.44
C GLN A 141 7.27 8.70 -5.33
N MET A 142 6.88 7.97 -6.37
CA MET A 142 5.79 8.36 -7.27
C MET A 142 4.40 8.20 -6.63
N HIS A 143 4.32 7.64 -5.42
CA HIS A 143 3.06 7.36 -4.72
C HIS A 143 2.97 8.14 -3.41
N GLY A 144 3.55 9.34 -3.34
CA GLY A 144 3.44 10.29 -2.23
C GLY A 144 2.00 10.75 -1.96
N ASP A 145 1.76 12.05 -2.06
CA ASP A 145 0.42 12.63 -1.93
C ASP A 145 -0.20 12.97 -3.30
N THR A 146 0.56 12.77 -4.38
CA THR A 146 0.14 13.12 -5.74
C THR A 146 -0.61 11.98 -6.40
N ASP A 147 -1.86 12.23 -6.77
CA ASP A 147 -2.66 11.35 -7.61
C ASP A 147 -2.53 11.79 -9.08
N TRP A 148 -1.58 11.21 -9.83
CA TRP A 148 -1.20 11.67 -11.17
C TRP A 148 -2.34 11.68 -12.19
N VAL A 149 -3.37 10.84 -12.03
CA VAL A 149 -4.55 10.89 -12.89
C VAL A 149 -5.43 12.13 -12.63
N LYS A 150 -5.30 12.76 -11.47
CA LYS A 150 -6.00 14.02 -11.12
C LYS A 150 -5.12 15.25 -11.28
N GLU A 151 -3.81 15.06 -11.41
CA GLU A 151 -2.85 16.14 -11.53
C GLU A 151 -3.05 16.92 -12.83
N THR A 152 -3.02 18.25 -12.73
CA THR A 152 -3.16 19.14 -13.89
C THR A 152 -1.92 19.10 -14.77
N GLY A 153 -2.11 19.17 -16.09
CA GLY A 153 -0.99 19.16 -17.05
C GLY A 153 -0.45 17.77 -17.41
N ILE A 154 -1.02 16.70 -16.83
CA ILE A 154 -0.75 15.32 -17.25
C ILE A 154 -1.60 14.96 -18.47
N THR A 155 -0.95 14.48 -19.52
CA THR A 155 -1.64 13.98 -20.71
C THR A 155 -2.12 12.54 -20.47
N LYS A 156 -3.37 12.22 -20.80
CA LYS A 156 -3.94 10.87 -20.65
C LYS A 156 -4.32 10.30 -22.01
N THR A 157 -3.40 9.55 -22.63
CA THR A 157 -3.60 9.13 -24.02
C THR A 157 -4.64 8.03 -24.19
N PHE A 158 -4.98 7.31 -23.11
CA PHE A 158 -6.04 6.31 -23.12
C PHE A 158 -7.45 6.91 -23.21
N GLU A 159 -7.65 8.17 -22.80
CA GLU A 159 -8.96 8.83 -22.94
C GLU A 159 -9.25 9.26 -24.39
N ASN A 160 -8.20 9.45 -25.20
CA ASN A 160 -8.34 9.90 -26.59
C ASN A 160 -8.57 8.77 -27.61
N LYS A 161 -8.47 7.50 -27.18
CA LYS A 161 -8.60 6.34 -28.08
C LYS A 161 -10.05 5.95 -28.38
N ASP A 162 -11.01 6.48 -27.61
CA ASP A 162 -12.45 6.23 -27.83
C ASP A 162 -13.08 7.15 -28.90
N ASN A 163 -12.31 8.05 -29.51
CA ASN A 163 -12.83 9.04 -30.48
C ASN A 163 -12.45 8.78 -31.94
N THR A 164 -11.95 7.60 -32.27
CA THR A 164 -11.77 7.16 -33.67
C THR A 164 -12.94 6.27 -34.08
N VAL A 165 -13.95 6.90 -34.68
CA VAL A 165 -15.05 6.27 -35.44
C VAL A 165 -14.61 6.09 -36.89
#